data_AF-A0A936NZS9-F1
#
_entry.id   AF-A0A936NZS9-F1
#
_cell.length_a   1.000
_cell.length_b   1.000
_cell.length_c   1.000
_cell.angle_alpha   90.00
_cell.angle_beta   90.00
_cell.angle_gamma   90.00
#
_symmetry.space_group_name_H-M   'P 1'
#
loop_
_entity.id
_entity.type
_entity.pdbx_description
1 polymer ?
#
loop_
_entity_poly.entity_id
_entity_poly.type
_entity_poly.pdbx_seq_one_letter_code
_entity_poly.pdbx_strand_id
1 'polypeptide(L)'
;MLMVTTTAIAIDITDRKDIRPLWEQKGLACHGEASPSLAEFDENKEKCKQLSRGPRMDSYASLTAFVGWPDTGALMRRLDDGTNTRDGKPGNMYEHLDGEQAERQRNPGLFKTWVGESGWFLGNFDKLDKSTLARMKVAE
;
A
#
# COMPACT_ATOMS: atom_id res chain seq x y z
N MET A 1 -21.45 -22.75 31.86
CA MET A 1 -20.84 -22.48 30.55
C MET A 1 -20.09 -21.16 30.69
N LEU A 2 -18.76 -21.22 30.86
CA LEU A 2 -17.92 -20.04 31.11
C LEU A 2 -17.48 -19.49 29.76
N MET A 3 -17.94 -18.30 29.36
CA MET A 3 -17.48 -17.63 28.15
C MET A 3 -16.12 -17.00 28.42
N VAL A 4 -15.07 -17.52 27.80
CA VAL A 4 -13.76 -16.87 27.74
C VAL A 4 -13.84 -15.79 26.68
N THR A 5 -13.88 -14.52 27.10
CA THR A 5 -13.70 -13.39 26.19
C THR A 5 -12.21 -13.26 25.89
N THR A 6 -11.80 -13.66 24.70
CA THR A 6 -10.46 -13.35 24.19
C THR A 6 -10.41 -11.86 23.86
N THR A 7 -9.71 -11.08 24.67
CA THR A 7 -9.39 -9.69 24.32
C THR A 7 -8.45 -9.74 23.11
N ALA A 8 -8.95 -9.38 21.92
CA ALA A 8 -8.09 -9.21 20.77
C ALA A 8 -7.15 -8.03 21.07
N ILE A 9 -5.87 -8.32 21.28
CA ILE A 9 -4.83 -7.30 21.31
C ILE A 9 -4.77 -6.77 19.87
N ALA A 10 -5.22 -5.54 19.65
CA ALA A 10 -4.99 -4.86 18.39
C ALA A 10 -3.47 -4.70 18.25
N ILE A 11 -2.84 -5.52 17.42
CA ILE A 11 -1.44 -5.38 17.07
C ILE A 11 -1.36 -4.10 16.24
N ASP A 12 -0.68 -3.09 16.77
CA ASP A 12 -0.49 -1.82 16.09
C ASP A 12 0.57 -2.02 15.01
N ILE A 13 0.13 -2.12 13.75
CA ILE A 13 1.00 -2.28 12.58
C ILE A 13 1.64 -0.93 12.27
N THR A 14 2.96 -0.88 12.16
CA THR A 14 3.70 0.36 11.84
C THR A 14 4.59 0.21 10.61
N ASP A 15 5.01 1.33 10.02
CA ASP A 15 5.94 1.32 8.88
C ASP A 15 7.22 0.60 9.27
N ARG A 16 7.86 1.05 10.34
CA ARG A 16 9.17 0.57 10.79
C ARG A 16 9.20 -0.92 11.15
N LYS A 17 8.12 -1.45 11.74
CA LYS A 17 8.07 -2.83 12.24
C LYS A 17 7.58 -3.82 11.20
N ASP A 18 6.59 -3.45 10.41
CA ASP A 18 5.82 -4.41 9.63
C ASP A 18 5.88 -4.11 8.12
N ILE A 19 5.70 -2.86 7.72
CA ILE A 19 5.59 -2.50 6.30
C ILE A 19 6.96 -2.35 5.64
N ARG A 20 7.90 -1.67 6.29
CA ARG A 20 9.25 -1.40 5.78
C ARG A 20 10.00 -2.70 5.48
N PRO A 21 10.07 -3.70 6.38
CA PRO A 21 10.75 -4.95 6.06
C PRO A 21 10.13 -5.69 4.87
N LEU A 22 8.80 -5.68 4.77
CA LEU A 22 8.08 -6.27 3.64
C LEU A 22 8.36 -5.51 2.34
N TRP A 23 8.33 -4.18 2.37
CA TRP A 23 8.58 -3.34 1.21
C TRP A 23 10.03 -3.42 0.73
N GLU A 24 10.99 -3.52 1.66
CA GLU A 24 12.39 -3.83 1.37
C GLU A 24 12.55 -5.13 0.59
N GLN A 25 11.84 -6.18 1.01
CA GLN A 25 11.92 -7.48 0.36
C GLN A 25 11.21 -7.54 -1.00
N LYS A 26 10.06 -6.88 -1.15
CA LYS A 26 9.15 -7.08 -2.28
C LYS A 26 9.02 -5.88 -3.23
N GLY A 27 9.24 -4.66 -2.74
CA GLY A 27 9.00 -3.41 -3.49
C GLY A 27 10.27 -2.69 -3.96
N LEU A 28 11.34 -2.66 -3.16
CA LEU A 28 12.50 -1.80 -3.43
C LEU A 28 13.29 -2.19 -4.70
N ALA A 29 13.15 -3.43 -5.18
CA ALA A 29 13.76 -3.83 -6.44
C ALA A 29 13.33 -2.90 -7.61
N CYS A 30 12.09 -2.39 -7.60
CA CYS A 30 11.54 -1.51 -8.63
C CYS A 30 11.22 -0.09 -8.13
N HIS A 31 11.20 0.12 -6.81
CA HIS A 31 10.82 1.38 -6.15
C HIS A 31 11.88 1.94 -5.18
N GLY A 32 13.12 1.43 -5.23
CA GLY A 32 14.25 1.84 -4.38
C GLY A 32 14.94 3.14 -4.80
N GLU A 33 16.11 3.43 -4.21
CA GLU A 33 16.92 4.64 -4.43
C GLU A 33 17.22 4.94 -5.91
N ALA A 34 17.42 3.90 -6.74
CA ALA A 34 17.65 4.07 -8.18
C ALA A 34 16.40 4.46 -8.98
N SER A 35 15.24 4.55 -8.33
CA SER A 35 13.96 4.86 -8.97
C SER A 35 13.75 6.38 -9.06
N PRO A 36 13.09 6.85 -10.13
CA PRO A 36 12.77 8.28 -10.31
C PRO A 36 11.82 8.78 -9.23
N SER A 37 11.80 10.08 -9.00
CA SER A 37 10.70 10.73 -8.27
C SER A 37 9.35 10.49 -8.99
N LEU A 38 8.24 10.76 -8.30
CA LEU A 38 6.91 10.67 -8.93
C LEU A 38 6.78 11.57 -10.17
N ALA A 39 7.25 12.82 -10.09
CA ALA A 39 7.18 13.75 -11.21
C ALA A 39 7.99 13.25 -12.42
N GLU A 40 9.23 12.81 -12.20
CA GLU A 40 10.07 12.25 -13.27
C GLU A 40 9.48 10.97 -13.87
N PHE A 41 8.89 10.11 -13.02
CA PHE A 41 8.16 8.92 -13.47
C PHE A 41 6.97 9.31 -14.34
N ASP A 42 6.21 10.33 -13.95
CA ASP A 42 5.04 10.78 -14.69
C ASP A 42 5.38 11.37 -16.06
N GLU A 43 6.49 12.10 -16.14
CA GLU A 43 7.04 12.63 -17.41
C GLU A 43 7.58 11.52 -18.34
N ASN A 44 8.04 10.40 -17.78
CA ASN A 44 8.79 9.37 -18.53
C ASN A 44 8.22 7.95 -18.39
N LYS A 45 6.90 7.80 -18.15
CA LYS A 45 6.26 6.52 -17.80
C LYS A 45 6.68 5.34 -18.66
N GLU A 46 6.66 5.49 -19.98
CA GLU A 46 6.96 4.38 -20.90
C GLU A 46 8.42 3.93 -20.81
N LYS A 47 9.36 4.87 -20.65
CA LYS A 47 10.77 4.54 -20.43
C LYS A 47 10.97 3.83 -19.08
N CYS A 48 10.32 4.32 -18.03
CA CYS A 48 10.40 3.70 -16.71
C CYS A 48 9.83 2.27 -16.72
N LYS A 49 8.70 2.04 -17.38
CA LYS A 49 8.12 0.70 -17.57
C LYS A 49 9.06 -0.25 -18.33
N GLN A 50 9.71 0.23 -19.40
CA GLN A 50 10.70 -0.57 -20.14
C GLN A 50 11.90 -0.98 -19.29
N LEU A 51 12.25 -0.18 -18.29
CA LEU A 51 13.33 -0.44 -17.33
C LEU A 51 12.85 -1.19 -16.07
N SER A 52 11.57 -1.57 -16.01
CA SER A 52 10.93 -2.14 -14.81
C SER A 52 11.13 -1.27 -13.57
N ARG A 53 11.02 0.05 -13.72
CA ARG A 53 11.12 1.04 -12.65
C ARG A 53 9.78 1.72 -12.41
N GLY A 54 9.35 1.76 -11.16
CA GLY A 54 8.26 2.60 -10.69
C GLY A 54 8.78 3.91 -10.09
N PRO A 55 7.90 4.77 -9.53
CA PRO A 55 8.35 5.91 -8.75
C PRO A 55 8.99 5.46 -7.42
N ARG A 56 9.91 6.24 -6.89
CA ARG A 56 10.62 5.98 -5.63
C ARG A 56 9.65 5.93 -4.44
N MET A 57 9.77 4.87 -3.64
CA MET A 57 9.01 4.62 -2.41
C MET A 57 9.91 4.02 -1.32
N ASP A 58 11.18 4.42 -1.26
CA ASP A 58 12.25 3.82 -0.45
C ASP A 58 12.31 4.33 1.01
N SER A 59 11.46 5.29 1.36
CA SER A 59 11.35 5.88 2.69
C SER A 59 9.89 5.98 3.13
N TYR A 60 9.63 6.23 4.42
CA TYR A 60 8.28 6.41 4.93
C TYR A 60 7.56 7.55 4.21
N ALA A 61 8.23 8.70 4.04
CA ALA A 61 7.66 9.86 3.35
C ALA A 61 7.35 9.59 1.88
N SER A 62 8.23 8.89 1.16
CA SER A 62 8.01 8.56 -0.25
C SER A 62 6.96 7.47 -0.47
N LEU A 63 6.78 6.54 0.47
CA LEU A 63 5.71 5.54 0.40
C LEU A 63 4.33 6.15 0.76
N THR A 64 4.24 6.92 1.84
CA THR A 64 2.98 7.54 2.29
C THR A 64 2.44 8.60 1.34
N ALA A 65 3.29 9.14 0.47
CA ALA A 65 2.90 9.99 -0.66
C ALA A 65 1.86 9.34 -1.61
N PHE A 66 1.83 8.00 -1.68
CA PHE A 66 0.89 7.21 -2.49
C PHE A 66 -0.35 6.75 -1.71
N VAL A 67 -0.43 7.09 -0.42
CA VAL A 67 -1.62 6.89 0.42
C VAL A 67 -2.40 8.19 0.47
N GLY A 68 -1.78 9.24 1.00
CA GLY A 68 -2.42 10.52 1.28
C GLY A 68 -2.36 11.52 0.13
N TRP A 69 -1.17 12.01 -0.22
CA TRP A 69 -0.92 13.01 -1.26
C TRP A 69 0.59 13.02 -1.59
N PRO A 70 1.04 13.24 -2.84
CA PRO A 70 0.28 13.68 -4.02
C PRO A 70 -0.52 12.63 -4.80
N ASP A 71 -0.17 11.35 -4.74
CA ASP A 71 -0.86 10.31 -5.54
C ASP A 71 -1.83 9.50 -4.67
N THR A 72 -2.85 10.19 -4.15
CA THR A 72 -3.84 9.64 -3.23
C THR A 72 -4.43 8.32 -3.72
N GLY A 73 -4.46 7.33 -2.82
CA GLY A 73 -5.09 6.05 -3.09
C GLY A 73 -4.31 5.15 -4.05
N ALA A 74 -3.16 5.59 -4.59
CA ALA A 74 -2.42 4.80 -5.56
C ALA A 74 -1.87 3.51 -4.95
N LEU A 75 -1.31 3.56 -3.75
CA LEU A 75 -0.87 2.36 -3.05
C LEU A 75 -2.02 1.38 -2.90
N MET A 76 -3.19 1.86 -2.44
CA MET A 76 -4.38 1.05 -2.22
C MET A 76 -4.90 0.43 -3.52
N ARG A 77 -5.06 1.22 -4.61
CA ARG A 77 -5.49 0.72 -5.92
C ARG A 77 -4.58 -0.38 -6.47
N ARG A 78 -3.28 -0.28 -6.21
CA ARG A 78 -2.28 -1.19 -6.77
C ARG A 78 -2.13 -2.47 -5.96
N LEU A 79 -2.42 -2.40 -4.67
CA LEU A 79 -2.33 -3.52 -3.73
C LEU A 79 -3.69 -4.10 -3.33
N ASP A 80 -4.81 -3.62 -3.89
CA ASP A 80 -6.13 -4.17 -3.61
C ASP A 80 -6.24 -5.61 -4.13
N ASP A 81 -6.91 -6.47 -3.37
CA ASP A 81 -7.19 -7.86 -3.73
C ASP A 81 -8.36 -8.02 -4.72
N GLY A 82 -9.02 -6.91 -5.08
CA GLY A 82 -10.20 -6.88 -5.96
C GLY A 82 -11.52 -6.98 -5.20
N THR A 83 -11.52 -7.21 -3.89
CA THR A 83 -12.77 -7.26 -3.10
C THR A 83 -13.42 -5.89 -2.97
N ASN A 84 -12.66 -4.81 -3.18
CA ASN A 84 -13.13 -3.43 -3.09
C ASN A 84 -13.35 -2.81 -4.49
N THR A 85 -13.19 -3.58 -5.57
CA THR A 85 -13.40 -3.15 -6.96
C THR A 85 -14.70 -3.68 -7.53
N ARG A 86 -15.30 -2.95 -8.48
CA ARG A 86 -16.58 -3.34 -9.10
C ARG A 86 -16.45 -4.57 -10.00
N ASP A 87 -15.29 -4.76 -10.62
CA ASP A 87 -15.01 -5.86 -11.55
C ASP A 87 -14.31 -7.05 -10.89
N GLY A 88 -14.05 -6.98 -9.58
CA GLY A 88 -13.41 -8.05 -8.81
C GLY A 88 -11.94 -8.26 -9.16
N LYS A 89 -11.33 -7.35 -9.91
CA LYS A 89 -9.93 -7.50 -10.35
C LYS A 89 -8.98 -6.92 -9.31
N PRO A 90 -7.92 -7.67 -8.93
CA PRO A 90 -6.88 -7.16 -8.07
C PRO A 90 -6.07 -6.06 -8.77
N GLY A 91 -5.41 -5.23 -7.96
CA GLY A 91 -4.43 -4.27 -8.44
C GLY A 91 -3.22 -4.96 -9.05
N ASN A 92 -2.55 -4.30 -10.01
CA ASN A 92 -1.43 -4.90 -10.74
C ASN A 92 -0.12 -5.05 -9.94
N MET A 93 -0.09 -4.62 -8.68
CA MET A 93 1.05 -4.86 -7.77
C MET A 93 0.71 -5.86 -6.67
N TYR A 94 -0.54 -6.31 -6.60
CA TYR A 94 -1.01 -7.29 -5.62
C TYR A 94 -0.18 -8.59 -5.68
N GLU A 95 0.05 -9.11 -6.90
CA GLU A 95 0.81 -10.35 -7.13
C GLU A 95 2.30 -10.24 -6.76
N HIS A 96 2.84 -9.03 -6.61
CA HIS A 96 4.25 -8.82 -6.26
C HIS A 96 4.49 -8.81 -4.75
N LEU A 97 3.41 -8.75 -3.95
CA LEU A 97 3.49 -8.97 -2.51
C LEU A 97 3.57 -10.46 -2.14
N ASP A 98 3.56 -11.34 -3.14
CA ASP A 98 3.43 -12.77 -2.95
C ASP A 98 4.75 -13.49 -2.64
N GLY A 99 4.60 -14.61 -1.93
CA GLY A 99 5.46 -15.79 -1.97
C GLY A 99 4.56 -17.02 -2.10
N GLU A 100 4.76 -18.05 -1.28
CA GLU A 100 3.81 -19.18 -1.21
C GLU A 100 2.38 -18.69 -0.86
N GLN A 101 1.37 -19.52 -1.11
CA GLN A 101 -0.05 -19.15 -1.02
C GLN A 101 -0.44 -18.48 0.31
N ALA A 102 0.25 -18.81 1.41
CA ALA A 102 0.04 -18.21 2.72
C ALA A 102 0.52 -16.75 2.84
N GLU A 103 1.56 -16.33 2.11
CA GLU A 103 2.06 -14.95 2.11
C GLU A 103 1.13 -14.02 1.32
N ARG A 104 0.47 -14.56 0.28
CA ARG A 104 -0.39 -13.81 -0.65
C ARG A 104 -1.59 -13.14 0.01
N GLN A 105 -2.12 -13.75 1.07
CA GLN A 105 -3.22 -13.16 1.83
C GLN A 105 -2.75 -12.31 3.02
N ARG A 106 -1.58 -12.62 3.59
CA ARG A 106 -1.07 -11.93 4.78
C ARG A 106 -0.51 -10.55 4.44
N ASN A 107 0.29 -10.46 3.38
CA ASN A 107 1.06 -9.25 3.05
C ASN A 107 0.16 -8.06 2.66
N PRO A 108 -0.84 -8.22 1.76
CA PRO A 108 -1.81 -7.15 1.49
C PRO A 108 -2.62 -6.75 2.73
N GLY A 109 -2.94 -7.73 3.60
CA GLY A 109 -3.63 -7.50 4.87
C GLY A 109 -2.85 -6.58 5.82
N LEU A 110 -1.51 -6.65 5.83
CA LEU A 110 -0.66 -5.74 6.59
C LEU A 110 -0.82 -4.30 6.10
N PHE A 111 -0.74 -4.06 4.79
CA PHE A 111 -0.96 -2.73 4.21
C PHE A 111 -2.35 -2.20 4.52
N LYS A 112 -3.39 -3.04 4.40
CA LYS A 112 -4.77 -2.65 4.69
C LYS A 112 -4.96 -2.27 6.16
N THR A 113 -4.34 -3.02 7.07
CA THR A 113 -4.38 -2.73 8.52
C THR A 113 -3.62 -1.45 8.84
N TRP A 114 -2.43 -1.25 8.25
CA TRP A 114 -1.58 -0.09 8.44
C TRP A 114 -2.20 1.22 7.91
N VAL A 115 -2.75 1.20 6.70
CA VAL A 115 -3.52 2.32 6.16
C VAL A 115 -4.80 2.52 6.98
N GLY A 116 -5.38 1.43 7.49
CA GLY A 116 -6.64 1.40 8.20
C GLY A 116 -7.76 0.96 7.24
N GLU A 117 -8.50 -0.07 7.60
CA GLU A 117 -9.51 -0.68 6.72
C GLU A 117 -10.57 0.34 6.26
N SER A 118 -11.04 1.21 7.16
CA SER A 118 -12.00 2.28 6.82
C SER A 118 -11.37 3.49 6.12
N GLY A 119 -10.04 3.52 6.01
CA GLY A 119 -9.24 4.47 5.24
C GLY A 119 -8.76 3.90 3.90
N TRP A 120 -9.08 2.64 3.59
CA TRP A 120 -8.70 1.97 2.35
C TRP A 120 -9.46 2.54 1.14
N PHE A 121 -8.99 3.67 0.65
CA PHE A 121 -9.65 4.50 -0.35
C PHE A 121 -9.06 4.27 -1.74
N LEU A 122 -9.88 3.77 -2.66
CA LEU A 122 -9.45 3.50 -4.04
C LEU A 122 -9.60 4.70 -4.99
N GLY A 123 -10.22 5.80 -4.55
CA GLY A 123 -10.40 6.99 -5.36
C GLY A 123 -9.13 7.82 -5.53
N ASN A 124 -9.19 8.82 -6.42
CA ASN A 124 -8.13 9.80 -6.60
C ASN A 124 -8.34 11.00 -5.65
N PHE A 125 -7.35 11.90 -5.59
CA PHE A 125 -7.38 13.07 -4.70
C PHE A 125 -8.63 13.96 -4.86
N ASP A 126 -9.16 14.12 -6.08
CA ASP A 126 -10.35 14.93 -6.36
C ASP A 126 -11.65 14.35 -5.75
N LYS A 127 -11.60 13.10 -5.30
CA LYS A 127 -12.70 12.40 -4.61
C LYS A 127 -12.45 12.22 -3.11
N LEU A 128 -11.28 12.62 -2.61
CA LEU A 128 -10.94 12.46 -1.21
C LEU A 128 -11.67 13.50 -0.36
N ASP A 129 -12.41 13.03 0.65
CA ASP A 129 -12.98 13.89 1.68
C ASP A 129 -12.15 13.84 2.99
N LYS A 130 -12.34 14.86 3.85
CA LYS A 130 -11.63 14.97 5.13
C LYS A 130 -11.88 13.79 6.05
N SER A 131 -13.08 13.21 6.01
CA SER A 131 -13.44 12.09 6.89
C SER A 131 -12.67 10.83 6.50
N THR A 132 -12.50 10.61 5.21
CA THR A 132 -11.76 9.48 4.64
C THR A 132 -10.27 9.64 4.91
N LEU A 133 -9.72 10.84 4.71
CA LEU A 133 -8.34 11.15 5.07
C LEU A 133 -8.08 10.92 6.56
N ALA A 134 -8.98 11.35 7.45
CA ALA A 134 -8.83 11.16 8.90
C ALA A 134 -8.88 9.69 9.34
N ARG A 135 -9.33 8.76 8.47
CA ARG A 135 -9.31 7.31 8.73
C ARG A 135 -8.04 6.63 8.22
N MET A 136 -7.20 7.33 7.46
CA MET A 136 -5.88 6.85 7.06
C MET A 136 -4.92 7.01 8.25
N LYS A 137 -4.39 5.89 8.76
CA LYS A 137 -3.56 5.88 9.97
C LYS A 137 -2.08 6.07 9.67
N VAL A 138 -1.52 5.20 8.82
CA VAL A 138 -0.12 5.19 8.38
C VAL A 138 0.87 5.46 9.52
N ALA A 139 0.82 4.69 10.60
CA ALA A 139 1.73 4.85 11.73
C ALA A 139 3.19 4.57 11.30
N GLU A 140 4.14 5.41 11.72
CA GLU A 140 5.59 5.21 11.44
C GLU A 140 6.20 4.08 12.28
#